data_AF-A0A1F9MQ58-F1
#
_entry.id   AF-A0A1F9MQ58-F1
#
_cell.length_a   1.000
_cell.length_b   1.000
_cell.length_c   1.000
_cell.angle_alpha   90.00
_cell.angle_beta   90.00
_cell.angle_gamma   90.00
#
_symmetry.space_group_name_H-M   'P 1'
#
loop_
_entity.id
_entity.type
_entity.pdbx_description
1 polymer ?
#
loop_
_entity_poly.entity_id
_entity_poly.type
_entity_poly.pdbx_seq_one_letter_code
_entity_poly.pdbx_strand_id
1 'polypeptide(L)'
;MSTDGNSILQNQQHDLRIFIFSLVVACPINRNPREDCPFSKIREDCSLEEKYHYAENLFPYEAVELIEYHNKCYERQIMAIKAAARCVRQSAKI
;
A
#
# COMPACT_ATOMS: atom_id res chain seq x y z
N MET A 1 11.36 20.72 30.91
CA MET A 1 11.84 20.42 29.55
C MET A 1 11.11 19.17 29.10
N SER A 2 10.06 19.32 28.29
CA SER A 2 9.26 18.18 27.79
C SER A 2 9.22 18.32 26.28
N THR A 3 10.26 17.81 25.62
CA THR A 3 10.47 17.83 24.17
C THR A 3 10.12 16.50 23.50
N ASP A 4 9.76 15.48 24.28
CA ASP A 4 9.78 14.09 23.81
C ASP A 4 8.48 13.67 23.10
N GLY A 5 7.34 14.30 23.41
CA GLY A 5 6.07 13.95 22.76
C GLY A 5 5.99 14.42 21.30
N ASN A 6 6.66 15.52 20.96
CA ASN A 6 6.56 16.13 19.64
C ASN A 6 7.45 15.41 18.60
N SER A 7 8.61 14.88 19.03
CA SER A 7 9.52 14.13 18.16
C SER A 7 8.96 12.73 17.80
N ILE A 8 8.27 12.06 18.73
CA ILE A 8 7.66 10.75 18.49
C ILE A 8 6.55 10.83 17.44
N LEU A 9 5.69 11.84 17.53
CA LEU A 9 4.59 12.04 16.58
C LEU A 9 5.11 12.41 15.17
N GLN A 10 6.16 13.22 15.09
CA GLN A 10 6.80 13.56 13.82
C GLN A 10 7.44 12.35 13.16
N ASN A 11 8.12 11.49 13.91
CA ASN A 11 8.72 10.27 13.38
C ASN A 11 7.67 9.30 12.86
N GLN A 12 6.56 9.12 13.58
CA GLN A 12 5.45 8.26 13.14
C GLN A 12 4.81 8.76 11.83
N GLN A 13 4.66 10.07 11.68
CA GLN A 13 4.15 10.66 10.43
C GLN A 13 5.13 10.48 9.27
N HIS A 14 6.42 10.62 9.52
CA HIS A 14 7.45 10.42 8.50
C HIS A 14 7.49 8.96 8.01
N ASP A 15 7.45 8.00 8.94
CA ASP A 15 7.41 6.57 8.61
C ASP A 15 6.17 6.21 7.78
N LEU A 16 5.02 6.79 8.12
CA LEU A 16 3.77 6.62 7.37
C LEU A 16 3.89 7.09 5.93
N ARG A 17 4.51 8.26 5.72
CA ARG A 17 4.72 8.85 4.39
C ARG A 17 5.68 8.02 3.56
N ILE A 18 6.78 7.54 4.15
CA ILE A 18 7.72 6.62 3.47
C ILE A 18 7.00 5.34 3.06
N PHE A 19 6.17 4.79 3.95
CA PHE A 19 5.40 3.58 3.66
C PHE A 19 4.44 3.80 2.48
N ILE A 20 3.69 4.91 2.47
CA ILE A 20 2.79 5.22 1.36
C ILE A 20 3.56 5.49 0.08
N PHE A 21 4.67 6.24 0.14
CA PHE A 21 5.53 6.44 -1.02
C PHE A 21 5.96 5.10 -1.62
N SER A 22 6.37 4.16 -0.78
CA SER A 22 6.75 2.80 -1.21
C SER A 22 5.60 2.09 -1.91
N LEU A 23 4.37 2.17 -1.36
CA LEU A 23 3.17 1.61 -1.98
C LEU A 23 2.82 2.28 -3.31
N VAL A 24 2.99 3.59 -3.41
CA VAL A 24 2.73 4.37 -4.63
C VAL A 24 3.71 3.95 -5.73
N VAL A 25 5.01 3.84 -5.40
CA VAL A 25 6.05 3.39 -6.34
C VAL A 25 5.79 1.96 -6.81
N ALA A 26 5.51 1.04 -5.88
CA ALA A 26 5.26 -0.35 -6.20
C ALA A 26 4.31 -1.00 -5.22
N CYS A 27 3.26 -1.67 -5.74
CA CYS A 27 2.46 -2.57 -4.92
C CYS A 27 3.03 -3.99 -5.03
N PRO A 28 3.38 -4.62 -3.89
CA PRO A 28 4.05 -5.93 -3.88
C PRO A 28 3.19 -7.07 -4.46
N ILE A 29 1.89 -6.84 -4.68
CA ILE A 29 0.94 -7.86 -5.16
C ILE A 29 0.46 -7.59 -6.58
N ASN A 30 0.92 -6.51 -7.22
CA ASN A 30 0.32 -6.08 -8.47
C ASN A 30 0.86 -6.88 -9.67
N ARG A 31 0.20 -7.99 -10.01
CA ARG A 31 0.27 -8.60 -11.35
C ARG A 31 -0.87 -8.16 -12.28
N ASN A 32 -1.86 -7.43 -11.77
CA ASN A 32 -2.90 -6.78 -12.58
C ASN A 32 -3.43 -5.60 -11.77
N PRO A 33 -3.15 -4.34 -12.16
CA PRO A 33 -3.80 -3.21 -11.52
C PRO A 33 -5.31 -3.41 -11.67
N ARG A 34 -6.01 -3.57 -10.54
CA ARG A 34 -7.45 -3.38 -10.57
C ARG A 34 -7.69 -1.94 -11.00
N GLU A 35 -8.65 -1.74 -11.91
CA GLU A 35 -9.06 -0.41 -12.38
C GLU A 35 -9.38 0.55 -11.21
N ASP A 36 -9.70 -0.01 -10.03
CA ASP A 36 -10.11 0.73 -8.83
C ASP A 36 -8.98 0.99 -7.81
N CYS A 37 -7.71 0.75 -8.14
CA CYS A 37 -6.62 1.07 -7.21
C CYS A 37 -6.44 2.59 -7.12
N PRO A 38 -6.47 3.22 -5.92
CA PRO A 38 -6.31 4.66 -5.78
C PRO A 38 -4.94 5.17 -6.25
N PHE A 39 -3.95 4.28 -6.35
CA PHE A 39 -2.61 4.60 -6.83
C PHE A 39 -2.36 4.21 -8.29
N SER A 40 -3.33 3.66 -9.04
CA SER A 40 -3.09 3.22 -10.43
C SER A 40 -2.52 4.35 -11.28
N LYS A 41 -3.27 5.47 -11.32
CA LYS A 41 -2.92 6.65 -12.12
C LYS A 41 -1.60 7.27 -11.69
N ILE A 42 -1.40 7.48 -10.39
CA ILE A 42 -0.14 8.05 -9.88
C ILE A 42 1.04 7.10 -10.14
N ARG A 43 0.84 5.79 -10.07
CA ARG A 43 1.93 4.84 -10.33
C ARG A 43 2.37 4.87 -11.79
N GLU A 44 1.42 4.95 -12.70
CA GLU A 44 1.65 4.87 -14.15
C GLU A 44 2.11 6.22 -14.74
N ASP A 45 1.47 7.31 -14.33
CA ASP A 45 1.62 8.60 -15.02
C ASP A 45 2.63 9.55 -14.36
N CYS A 46 2.92 9.37 -13.07
CA CYS A 46 3.77 10.30 -12.32
C CYS A 46 5.23 9.85 -12.22
N SER A 47 6.12 10.83 -12.22
CA SER A 47 7.54 10.69 -11.89
C SER A 47 7.76 10.28 -10.42
N LEU A 48 8.97 9.84 -10.09
CA LEU A 48 9.33 9.52 -8.70
C LEU A 48 9.19 10.73 -7.75
N GLU A 49 9.53 11.92 -8.23
CA GLU A 49 9.41 13.16 -7.47
C GLU A 49 7.95 13.49 -7.16
N GLU A 50 7.07 13.41 -8.16
CA GLU A 50 5.63 13.62 -7.97
C GLU A 50 5.02 12.59 -7.03
N LYS A 51 5.46 11.33 -7.10
CA LYS A 51 5.03 10.26 -6.18
C LYS A 51 5.45 10.56 -4.74
N TYR A 52 6.66 11.09 -4.55
CA TYR A 52 7.15 11.49 -3.24
C TYR A 52 6.36 12.67 -2.69
N HIS A 53 6.13 13.70 -3.50
CA HIS A 53 5.31 14.84 -3.12
C HIS A 53 3.86 14.46 -2.79
N TYR A 54 3.28 13.51 -3.54
CA TYR A 54 1.98 12.99 -3.20
C TYR A 54 1.95 12.40 -1.80
N ALA A 55 2.92 11.53 -1.46
CA ALA A 55 2.98 10.92 -0.14
C ALA A 55 3.22 11.93 0.99
N GLU A 56 4.09 12.93 0.78
CA GLU A 56 4.38 13.99 1.75
C GLU A 56 3.17 14.89 2.04
N ASN A 57 2.32 15.13 1.04
CA ASN A 57 1.19 16.06 1.13
C ASN A 57 -0.11 15.41 1.64
N LEU A 58 -0.12 14.11 1.89
CA LEU A 58 -1.30 13.44 2.44
C LEU A 58 -1.58 13.92 3.86
N PHE A 59 -2.86 14.18 4.12
CA PHE A 59 -3.32 14.36 5.49
C PHE A 59 -3.24 13.02 6.25
N PRO A 60 -3.02 13.03 7.58
CA PRO A 60 -2.92 11.79 8.35
C PRO A 60 -4.12 10.85 8.20
N TYR A 61 -5.34 11.37 8.05
CA TYR A 61 -6.53 10.54 7.87
C TYR A 61 -6.55 9.84 6.50
N GLU A 62 -6.16 10.54 5.43
CA GLU A 62 -6.08 9.96 4.07
C GLU A 62 -5.03 8.87 4.01
N ALA A 63 -3.90 9.11 4.69
CA ALA A 63 -2.83 8.14 4.80
C ALA A 63 -3.30 6.83 5.46
N VAL A 64 -4.07 6.94 6.55
CA VAL A 64 -4.67 5.77 7.23
C VAL A 64 -5.65 5.05 6.31
N GLU A 65 -6.57 5.76 5.65
CA GLU A 65 -7.54 5.16 4.74
C GLU A 65 -6.88 4.40 3.59
N LEU A 66 -5.81 4.95 3.02
CA LEU A 66 -5.03 4.31 1.95
C LEU A 66 -4.35 3.03 2.40
N ILE A 67 -3.84 3.02 3.64
CA ILE A 67 -3.21 1.84 4.24
C ILE A 67 -4.26 0.76 4.51
N GLU A 68 -5.42 1.12 5.07
CA GLU A 68 -6.51 0.18 5.29
C GLU A 68 -7.02 -0.43 3.98
N TYR A 69 -7.15 0.37 2.93
CA TYR A 69 -7.50 -0.11 1.59
C TYR A 69 -6.48 -1.16 1.12
N HIS A 70 -5.18 -0.87 1.25
CA HIS A 70 -4.12 -1.78 0.80
C HIS A 70 -4.07 -3.05 1.64
N ASN A 71 -4.32 -2.99 2.95
CA ASN A 71 -4.42 -4.17 3.80
C ASN A 71 -5.58 -5.08 3.35
N LYS A 72 -6.77 -4.51 3.09
CA LYS A 72 -7.93 -5.26 2.56
C LYS A 72 -7.65 -5.83 1.16
N CYS A 73 -6.88 -5.12 0.34
CA CYS A 73 -6.44 -5.64 -0.95
C CYS A 73 -5.49 -6.83 -0.76
N TYR A 74 -4.54 -6.72 0.18
CA TYR A 74 -3.56 -7.74 0.50
C TYR A 74 -4.20 -9.03 1.01
N GLU A 75 -5.14 -8.92 1.94
CA GLU A 75 -5.91 -10.06 2.45
C GLU A 75 -6.69 -10.78 1.35
N ARG A 76 -7.41 -10.02 0.50
CA ARG A 76 -8.17 -10.58 -0.63
C ARG A 76 -7.27 -11.36 -1.59
N GLN A 77 -6.09 -10.82 -1.90
CA GLN A 77 -5.13 -11.50 -2.79
C GLN A 77 -4.53 -12.75 -2.15
N ILE A 78 -4.17 -12.72 -0.86
CA ILE A 78 -3.72 -13.92 -0.15
C ILE A 78 -4.80 -15.00 -0.18
N MET A 79 -6.06 -14.64 0.04
CA MET A 79 -7.17 -15.60 -0.01
C MET A 79 -7.34 -16.20 -1.41
N ALA A 80 -7.21 -15.38 -2.46
CA ALA A 80 -7.25 -15.85 -3.85
C ALA A 80 -6.08 -16.81 -4.17
N ILE A 81 -4.86 -16.47 -3.77
CA ILE A 81 -3.67 -17.33 -3.94
C ILE A 81 -3.86 -18.66 -3.19
N LYS A 82 -4.34 -18.60 -1.94
CA LYS A 82 -4.64 -19.79 -1.14
C LYS A 82 -5.70 -20.67 -1.81
N ALA A 83 -6.75 -20.06 -2.39
CA ALA A 83 -7.79 -20.79 -3.12
C ALA A 83 -7.22 -21.46 -4.38
N ALA A 84 -6.46 -20.74 -5.19
CA ALA A 84 -5.81 -21.29 -6.38
C ALA A 84 -4.86 -22.44 -6.03
N ALA A 85 -4.04 -22.29 -4.99
CA ALA A 85 -3.14 -23.35 -4.52
C ALA A 85 -3.89 -24.61 -4.06
N ARG A 86 -5.06 -24.47 -3.43
CA ARG A 86 -5.93 -25.61 -3.08
C ARG A 86 -6.48 -26.31 -4.31
N CYS A 87 -6.93 -25.56 -5.32
CA CYS A 87 -7.41 -26.13 -6.58
C CYS A 87 -6.31 -26.91 -7.31
N VAL A 88 -5.10 -26.36 -7.42
CA VAL A 88 -3.96 -27.05 -8.07
C VAL A 88 -3.63 -28.36 -7.35
N ARG A 89 -3.68 -28.39 -6.02
CA ARG A 89 -3.46 -29.62 -5.23
C ARG A 89 -4.53 -30.69 -5.43
N GLN A 90 -5.77 -30.30 -5.72
CA GLN A 90 -6.84 -31.25 -6.05
C GLN A 90 -6.69 -31.77 -7.49
N SER A 91 -6.29 -30.92 -8.43
CA SER A 91 -6.04 -31.31 -9.82
C SER A 91 -4.78 -32.17 -10.00
N ALA A 92 -3.81 -32.09 -9.09
CA ALA A 92 -2.58 -32.88 -9.10
C ALA A 92 -2.70 -34.24 -8.37
N LYS A 93 -3.88 -34.57 -7.81
CA LYS A 93 -4.19 -35.89 -7.21
C LYS A 93 -4.88 -36.83 -8.21
N ILE A 94 -4.47 -36.78 -9.48
CA ILE A 94 -4.83 -37.77 -10.51
C ILE A 94 -3.62 -38.67 -10.72
#